data_AF-A0A1I1KVI4-F1
#
_entry.id   AF-A0A1I1KVI4-F1
#
_cell.length_a   1.000
_cell.length_b   1.000
_cell.length_c   1.000
_cell.angle_alpha   90.00
_cell.angle_beta   90.00
_cell.angle_gamma   90.00
#
_symmetry.space_group_name_H-M   'P 1'
#
loop_
_entity.id
_entity.type
_entity.pdbx_description
1 polymer ?
#
loop_
_entity_poly.entity_id
_entity_poly.type
_entity_poly.pdbx_seq_one_letter_code
_entity_poly.pdbx_strand_id
1 'polypeptide(L)'
;MTTHRTRLLALPLLALASAAGAQQVDLSLDDTLTLGETEVAYRLDLGLSAVAPTRVRVDALLDLRDFQERLPELLAGEPVSDGCGNTTVLEEITVTARDSVVGVSGTLNTRFFHCGRTSDTGFERGELKSELDLGFTGEVTTRIADDCIVFNIVEMDLRPLKHITEGTEDSENLAAARTLLREAVNLVLADRPLCFDLPPELAPLAPSYDTVGPREIGDGGLGISVSGSVDVSTRTILSILSVLQREGAIPGPP
;
A
#
# COMPACT_ATOMS: atom_id res chain seq x y z
N MET A 1 -9.74 -72.66 -52.83
CA MET A 1 -11.18 -72.40 -52.67
C MET A 1 -11.48 -72.31 -51.19
N THR A 2 -11.66 -71.09 -50.67
CA THR A 2 -12.64 -70.66 -49.63
C THR A 2 -12.25 -69.26 -49.15
N THR A 3 -13.04 -68.29 -49.58
CA THR A 3 -13.10 -66.88 -49.16
C THR A 3 -13.81 -66.72 -47.83
N HIS A 4 -13.32 -65.86 -46.94
CA HIS A 4 -14.06 -64.97 -46.00
C HIS A 4 -13.02 -64.05 -45.32
N ARG A 5 -12.84 -62.76 -45.66
CA ARG A 5 -13.64 -61.53 -45.42
C ARG A 5 -13.76 -61.14 -43.92
N THR A 6 -13.29 -59.91 -43.63
CA THR A 6 -13.72 -58.97 -42.54
C THR A 6 -13.20 -59.31 -41.11
N ARG A 7 -12.70 -58.41 -40.26
CA ARG A 7 -12.99 -56.98 -39.99
C ARG A 7 -11.77 -56.21 -39.45
N LEU A 8 -11.61 -54.96 -39.90
CA LEU A 8 -10.91 -53.89 -39.16
C LEU A 8 -11.56 -53.72 -37.78
N LEU A 9 -10.75 -53.69 -36.73
CA LEU A 9 -11.12 -53.08 -35.45
C LEU A 9 -10.23 -51.87 -35.27
N ALA A 10 -10.79 -50.72 -35.64
CA ALA A 10 -10.30 -49.42 -35.22
C ALA A 10 -10.45 -49.34 -33.70
N LEU A 11 -9.33 -49.23 -32.97
CA LEU A 11 -9.35 -48.79 -31.58
C LEU A 11 -9.70 -47.29 -31.58
N PRO A 12 -10.81 -46.87 -30.95
CA PRO A 12 -11.08 -45.46 -30.76
C PRO A 12 -10.12 -44.89 -29.72
N LEU A 13 -9.61 -43.69 -30.04
CA LEU A 13 -9.00 -42.75 -29.12
C LEU A 13 -9.78 -42.68 -27.81
N LEU A 14 -9.15 -43.08 -26.71
CA LEU A 14 -9.44 -42.49 -25.41
C LEU A 14 -8.54 -41.27 -25.28
N ALA A 15 -9.08 -40.13 -25.70
CA ALA A 15 -8.55 -38.83 -25.37
C ALA A 15 -8.53 -38.71 -23.84
N LEU A 16 -7.35 -38.92 -23.26
CA LEU A 16 -6.99 -38.31 -21.97
C LEU A 16 -6.90 -36.80 -22.21
N ALA A 17 -8.05 -36.16 -22.33
CA ALA A 17 -8.16 -34.75 -22.06
C ALA A 17 -7.93 -34.60 -20.56
N SER A 18 -6.68 -34.45 -20.16
CA SER A 18 -6.35 -33.91 -18.86
C SER A 18 -7.15 -32.63 -18.73
N ALA A 19 -8.13 -32.60 -17.82
CA ALA A 19 -8.69 -31.35 -17.36
C ALA A 19 -7.51 -30.58 -16.77
N ALA A 20 -6.91 -29.71 -17.57
CA ALA A 20 -6.07 -28.64 -17.08
C ALA A 20 -7.01 -27.68 -16.35
N GLY A 21 -7.47 -28.11 -15.17
CA GLY A 21 -8.07 -27.20 -14.22
C GLY A 21 -6.98 -26.20 -13.89
N ALA A 22 -7.20 -24.93 -14.22
CA ALA A 22 -6.37 -23.84 -13.73
C ALA A 22 -6.49 -23.83 -12.20
N GLN A 23 -5.69 -24.66 -11.53
CA GLN A 23 -5.61 -24.72 -10.07
C GLN A 23 -4.88 -23.48 -9.54
N GLN A 24 -4.15 -22.80 -10.42
CA GLN A 24 -3.46 -21.55 -10.18
C GLN A 24 -3.60 -20.65 -11.41
N VAL A 25 -3.84 -19.36 -11.18
CA VAL A 25 -3.82 -18.30 -12.19
C VAL A 25 -2.94 -17.18 -11.66
N ASP A 26 -1.93 -16.80 -12.43
CA ASP A 26 -1.07 -15.66 -12.12
C ASP A 26 -1.32 -14.55 -13.15
N LEU A 27 -1.52 -13.33 -12.70
CA LEU A 27 -1.82 -12.14 -13.50
C LEU A 27 -0.87 -11.02 -13.09
N SER A 28 -0.32 -10.31 -14.05
CA SER A 28 0.47 -9.10 -13.80
C SER A 28 -0.19 -7.92 -14.50
N LEU A 29 -0.35 -6.83 -13.77
CA LEU A 29 -0.90 -5.57 -14.25
C LEU A 29 0.14 -4.47 -14.01
N ASP A 30 0.50 -3.74 -15.06
CA ASP A 30 1.28 -2.52 -14.95
C ASP A 30 0.33 -1.33 -15.18
N ASP A 31 0.37 -0.33 -14.30
CA ASP A 31 -0.48 0.86 -14.39
C ASP A 31 0.21 2.08 -13.76
N THR A 32 -0.42 3.25 -13.83
CA THR A 32 0.06 4.50 -13.22
C THR A 32 -0.96 5.13 -12.28
N LEU A 33 -0.47 5.69 -11.18
CA LEU A 33 -1.23 6.46 -10.22
C LEU A 33 -0.77 7.92 -10.25
N THR A 34 -1.71 8.86 -10.34
CA THR A 34 -1.39 10.29 -10.23
C THR A 34 -1.43 10.72 -8.75
N LEU A 35 -0.29 11.17 -8.23
CA LEU A 35 -0.13 11.74 -6.89
C LEU A 35 0.25 13.22 -7.02
N GLY A 36 -0.72 14.11 -6.79
CA GLY A 36 -0.53 15.54 -7.05
C GLY A 36 -0.33 15.80 -8.54
N GLU A 37 0.81 16.38 -8.91
CA GLU A 37 1.21 16.60 -10.31
C GLU A 37 2.15 15.50 -10.85
N THR A 38 2.48 14.49 -10.04
CA THR A 38 3.43 13.43 -10.39
C THR A 38 2.71 12.13 -10.73
N GLU A 39 3.05 11.52 -11.85
CA GLU A 39 2.63 10.16 -12.18
C GLU A 39 3.63 9.16 -11.62
N VAL A 40 3.12 8.12 -10.95
CA VAL A 40 3.90 7.06 -10.34
C VAL A 40 3.44 5.72 -10.91
N ALA A 41 4.36 4.99 -11.51
CA ALA A 41 4.09 3.64 -12.02
C ALA A 41 4.03 2.63 -10.86
N TYR A 42 3.17 1.63 -11.02
CA TYR A 42 3.14 0.47 -10.13
C TYR A 42 2.88 -0.80 -10.94
N ARG A 43 3.34 -1.93 -10.40
CA ARG A 43 2.96 -3.26 -10.88
C ARG A 43 2.21 -4.01 -9.80
N LEU A 44 1.12 -4.65 -10.17
CA LEU A 44 0.36 -5.56 -9.33
C LEU A 44 0.48 -6.98 -9.88
N ASP A 45 1.12 -7.86 -9.12
CA ASP A 45 1.16 -9.29 -9.39
C ASP A 45 0.12 -10.01 -8.52
N LEU A 46 -0.83 -10.69 -9.15
CA LEU A 46 -1.92 -11.43 -8.51
C LEU A 46 -1.78 -12.92 -8.77
N GLY A 47 -1.68 -13.70 -7.69
CA GLY A 47 -1.80 -15.15 -7.70
C GLY A 47 -3.16 -15.58 -7.15
N LEU A 48 -3.88 -16.41 -7.90
CA LEU A 48 -5.14 -17.01 -7.50
C LEU A 48 -4.96 -18.51 -7.40
N SER A 49 -5.34 -19.13 -6.29
CA SER A 49 -5.25 -20.59 -6.14
C SER A 49 -6.49 -21.18 -5.47
N ALA A 50 -6.98 -22.31 -5.97
CA ALA A 50 -8.10 -23.00 -5.35
C ALA A 50 -7.66 -23.65 -4.03
N VAL A 51 -8.29 -23.26 -2.91
CA VAL A 51 -7.98 -23.81 -1.57
C VAL A 51 -9.12 -24.62 -0.97
N ALA A 52 -10.35 -24.41 -1.45
CA ALA A 52 -11.51 -25.26 -1.16
C ALA A 52 -12.51 -25.22 -2.34
N PRO A 53 -13.51 -26.11 -2.40
CA PRO A 53 -14.46 -26.15 -3.51
C PRO A 53 -15.19 -24.84 -3.80
N THR A 54 -15.36 -23.98 -2.79
CA THR A 54 -15.99 -22.66 -2.94
C THR A 54 -15.06 -21.53 -2.46
N ARG A 55 -13.75 -21.76 -2.38
CA ARG A 55 -12.80 -20.76 -1.89
C ARG A 55 -11.54 -20.68 -2.73
N VAL A 56 -11.22 -19.47 -3.15
CA VAL A 56 -10.00 -19.12 -3.87
C VAL A 56 -9.15 -18.26 -2.95
N ARG A 57 -7.90 -18.65 -2.75
CA ARG A 57 -6.89 -17.79 -2.11
C ARG A 57 -6.40 -16.77 -3.13
N VAL A 58 -6.23 -15.55 -2.66
CA VAL A 58 -5.71 -14.41 -3.42
C VAL A 58 -4.42 -13.99 -2.74
N ASP A 59 -3.32 -14.03 -3.47
CA ASP A 59 -2.03 -13.48 -3.07
C ASP A 59 -1.73 -12.32 -4.02
N ALA A 60 -1.45 -11.14 -3.50
CA ALA A 60 -1.14 -9.95 -4.28
C ALA A 60 0.21 -9.37 -3.85
N LEU A 61 1.01 -8.93 -4.82
CA LEU A 61 2.23 -8.17 -4.59
C LEU A 61 2.16 -6.88 -5.39
N LEU A 62 2.17 -5.76 -4.68
CA LEU A 62 2.27 -4.43 -5.27
C LEU A 62 3.75 -4.00 -5.28
N ASP A 63 4.31 -3.81 -6.46
CA ASP A 63 5.64 -3.24 -6.70
C ASP A 63 5.55 -1.71 -6.67
N LEU A 64 6.30 -1.12 -5.74
CA LEU A 64 6.32 0.32 -5.46
C LEU A 64 7.71 0.93 -5.67
N ARG A 65 8.54 0.34 -6.53
CA ARG A 65 9.89 0.87 -6.79
C ARG A 65 9.87 2.30 -7.35
N ASP A 66 8.99 2.60 -8.31
CA ASP A 66 8.88 3.96 -8.84
C ASP A 66 8.36 4.95 -7.78
N PHE A 67 7.46 4.52 -6.90
CA PHE A 67 7.06 5.32 -5.74
C PHE A 67 8.23 5.60 -4.79
N GLN A 68 9.04 4.58 -4.47
CA GLN A 68 10.23 4.72 -3.63
C GLN A 68 11.23 5.71 -4.24
N GLU A 69 11.43 5.68 -5.56
CA GLU A 69 12.33 6.59 -6.28
C GLU A 69 11.81 8.03 -6.32
N ARG A 70 10.49 8.21 -6.51
CA ARG A 70 9.85 9.53 -6.64
C ARG A 70 9.46 10.16 -5.30
N LEU A 71 9.57 9.45 -4.20
CA LEU A 71 9.15 9.93 -2.88
C LEU A 71 9.72 11.32 -2.50
N PRO A 72 11.00 11.65 -2.77
CA PRO A 72 11.52 12.98 -2.49
C PRO A 72 10.80 14.08 -3.27
N GLU A 73 10.46 13.85 -4.53
CA GLU A 73 9.71 14.80 -5.37
C GLU A 73 8.26 14.94 -4.89
N LEU A 74 7.62 13.81 -4.54
CA LEU A 74 6.24 13.78 -4.04
C LEU A 74 6.03 14.52 -2.71
N LEU A 75 7.08 14.64 -1.91
CA LEU A 75 7.04 15.30 -0.61
C LEU A 75 7.75 16.65 -0.59
N ALA A 76 8.39 17.05 -1.70
CA ALA A 76 9.10 18.32 -1.78
C ALA A 76 8.13 19.50 -1.65
N GLY A 77 8.49 20.47 -0.81
CA GLY A 77 7.78 21.76 -0.71
C GLY A 77 6.58 21.79 0.24
N GLU A 78 6.11 20.65 0.72
CA GLU A 78 5.01 20.57 1.69
C GLU A 78 5.54 20.53 3.14
N PRO A 79 5.07 21.42 4.04
CA PRO A 79 5.43 21.32 5.45
C PRO A 79 4.77 20.07 6.07
N VAL A 80 5.57 19.25 6.75
CA VAL A 80 5.08 18.11 7.55
C VAL A 80 4.21 18.61 8.72
N SER A 81 4.51 19.81 9.20
CA SER A 81 3.71 20.50 10.21
C SER A 81 3.85 22.01 10.03
N ASP A 82 2.74 22.73 10.00
CA ASP A 82 2.73 24.20 9.99
C ASP A 82 1.78 24.75 11.07
N GLY A 83 2.35 25.03 12.24
CA GLY A 83 1.65 25.57 13.40
C GLY A 83 2.16 26.96 13.78
N CYS A 84 1.41 27.70 14.60
CA CYS A 84 1.81 29.06 15.00
C CYS A 84 3.21 29.11 15.64
N GLY A 85 3.54 28.15 16.50
CA GLY A 85 4.83 28.08 17.22
C GLY A 85 5.95 27.38 16.45
N ASN A 86 5.66 26.63 15.40
CA ASN A 86 6.67 25.88 14.66
C ASN A 86 6.24 25.56 13.21
N THR A 87 7.24 25.49 12.33
CA THR A 87 7.08 24.91 10.99
C THR A 87 8.15 23.84 10.81
N THR A 88 7.76 22.67 10.34
CA THR A 88 8.66 21.54 10.07
C THR A 88 8.55 21.18 8.60
N VAL A 89 9.68 21.19 7.89
CA VAL A 89 9.76 20.84 6.47
C VAL A 89 10.65 19.61 6.32
N LEU A 90 10.22 18.68 5.47
CA LEU A 90 11.02 17.53 5.07
C LEU A 90 11.99 17.98 3.97
N GLU A 91 13.29 17.84 4.22
CA GLU A 91 14.32 18.22 3.24
C GLU A 91 14.75 17.02 2.39
N GLU A 92 15.03 15.90 3.05
CA GLU A 92 15.43 14.66 2.39
C GLU A 92 14.67 13.49 2.98
N ILE A 93 14.35 12.51 2.14
CA ILE A 93 13.77 11.25 2.55
C ILE A 93 14.36 10.11 1.73
N THR A 94 14.55 8.98 2.38
CA THR A 94 14.97 7.73 1.78
C THR A 94 14.17 6.62 2.40
N VAL A 95 13.66 5.74 1.54
CA VAL A 95 12.98 4.51 1.97
C VAL A 95 13.83 3.34 1.55
N THR A 96 13.99 2.38 2.46
CA THR A 96 14.73 1.15 2.26
C THR A 96 13.85 -0.03 2.66
N ALA A 97 13.81 -1.07 1.84
CA ALA A 97 13.14 -2.31 2.18
C ALA A 97 14.19 -3.39 2.42
N ARG A 98 13.99 -4.21 3.46
CA ARG A 98 14.77 -5.41 3.72
C ARG A 98 13.87 -6.49 4.32
N ASP A 99 13.81 -7.65 3.65
CA ASP A 99 12.96 -8.76 4.05
C ASP A 99 11.48 -8.32 4.19
N SER A 100 10.96 -8.18 5.41
CA SER A 100 9.61 -7.71 5.72
C SER A 100 9.60 -6.38 6.50
N VAL A 101 10.71 -5.67 6.49
CA VAL A 101 10.92 -4.42 7.23
C VAL A 101 11.14 -3.29 6.23
N VAL A 102 10.43 -2.19 6.42
CA VAL A 102 10.64 -0.96 5.64
C VAL A 102 11.15 0.12 6.56
N GLY A 103 12.40 0.49 6.37
CA GLY A 103 13.04 1.61 7.04
C GLY A 103 12.81 2.90 6.26
N VAL A 104 12.46 3.96 6.97
CA VAL A 104 12.45 5.33 6.45
C VAL A 104 13.49 6.16 7.17
N SER A 105 14.20 7.00 6.45
CA SER A 105 15.17 7.94 7.04
C SER A 105 15.18 9.25 6.27
N GLY A 106 15.62 10.32 6.89
CA GLY A 106 15.70 11.60 6.20
C GLY A 106 16.14 12.74 7.10
N THR A 107 15.99 13.96 6.60
CA THR A 107 16.30 15.19 7.32
C THR A 107 15.10 16.12 7.34
N LEU A 108 14.95 16.81 8.46
CA LEU A 108 13.87 17.75 8.73
C LEU A 108 14.50 19.07 9.16
N ASN A 109 14.00 20.16 8.59
CA ASN A 109 14.31 21.51 9.07
C ASN A 109 13.12 22.02 9.88
N THR A 110 13.34 22.26 11.17
CA THR A 110 12.31 22.76 12.08
C THR A 110 12.64 24.18 12.50
N ARG A 111 11.72 25.11 12.24
CA ARG A 111 11.78 26.50 12.66
C ARG A 111 10.79 26.76 13.79
N PHE A 112 11.26 27.39 14.86
CA PHE A 112 10.44 27.73 16.03
C PHE A 112 10.22 29.23 16.09
N PHE A 113 8.97 29.65 16.33
CA PHE A 113 8.56 31.04 16.32
C PHE A 113 7.97 31.44 17.68
N HIS A 114 8.00 32.74 17.98
CA HIS A 114 7.14 33.27 19.03
C HIS A 114 5.67 33.14 18.59
N CYS A 115 4.82 32.61 19.45
CA CYS A 115 3.39 32.48 19.16
C CYS A 115 2.58 33.27 20.19
N GLY A 116 1.99 34.38 19.75
CA GLY A 116 1.19 35.27 20.58
C GLY A 116 -0.30 34.94 20.46
N ARG A 117 -1.02 34.84 21.60
CA ARG A 117 -2.48 34.74 21.59
C ARG A 117 -3.07 36.11 21.28
N THR A 118 -3.85 36.21 20.20
CA THR A 118 -4.50 37.45 19.76
C THR A 118 -5.98 37.51 20.11
N SER A 119 -6.62 36.36 20.34
CA SER A 119 -8.01 36.26 20.79
C SER A 119 -8.27 34.94 21.51
N ASP A 120 -9.53 34.61 21.79
CA ASP A 120 -9.84 33.36 22.51
C ASP A 120 -9.50 32.08 21.76
N THR A 121 -9.52 32.15 20.42
CA THR A 121 -9.15 31.06 19.51
C THR A 121 -8.05 31.46 18.52
N GLY A 122 -7.61 32.72 18.57
CA GLY A 122 -6.65 33.30 17.62
C GLY A 122 -5.23 33.29 18.18
N PHE A 123 -4.31 32.82 17.34
CA PHE A 123 -2.88 32.85 17.58
C PHE A 123 -2.20 33.47 16.36
N GLU A 124 -1.14 34.26 16.60
CA GLU A 124 -0.36 34.91 15.55
C GLU A 124 1.12 34.54 15.70
N ARG A 125 1.72 34.14 14.57
CA ARG A 125 3.13 33.82 14.46
C ARG A 125 3.95 35.12 14.44
N GLY A 126 4.86 35.23 15.39
CA GLY A 126 5.81 36.32 15.53
C GLY A 126 7.20 35.96 15.01
N GLU A 127 8.23 36.53 15.66
CA GLU A 127 9.63 36.39 15.25
C GLU A 127 10.16 34.95 15.38
N LEU A 128 11.11 34.59 14.51
CA LEU A 128 11.84 33.32 14.57
C LEU A 128 12.73 33.30 15.83
N LYS A 129 12.56 32.27 16.67
CA LYS A 129 13.36 32.04 17.88
C LYS A 129 14.60 31.20 17.59
N SER A 130 14.41 30.06 16.91
CA SER A 130 15.47 29.10 16.62
C SER A 130 15.14 28.25 15.39
N GLU A 131 16.18 27.64 14.83
CA GLU A 131 16.11 26.70 13.72
C GLU A 131 16.95 25.48 14.06
N LEU A 132 16.40 24.29 13.77
CA LEU A 132 17.02 23.02 14.13
C LEU A 132 16.91 22.02 12.97
N ASP A 133 18.07 21.51 12.57
CA ASP A 133 18.18 20.42 11.59
C ASP A 133 18.18 19.07 12.31
N LEU A 134 17.24 18.22 11.97
CA LEU A 134 17.01 16.93 12.60
C LEU A 134 17.14 15.81 11.57
N GLY A 135 17.98 14.82 11.86
CA GLY A 135 17.93 13.53 11.17
C GLY A 135 16.85 12.65 11.81
N PHE A 136 16.10 11.93 11.00
CA PHE A 136 15.16 10.93 11.48
C PHE A 136 15.43 9.55 10.89
N THR A 137 15.12 8.53 11.66
CA THR A 137 15.01 7.15 11.19
C THR A 137 13.80 6.51 11.83
N GLY A 138 13.05 5.72 11.08
CA GLY A 138 11.90 4.99 11.59
C GLY A 138 11.61 3.73 10.81
N GLU A 139 10.68 2.94 11.36
CA GLU A 139 10.18 1.72 10.74
C GLU A 139 8.71 1.89 10.37
N VAL A 140 8.39 1.64 9.10
CA VAL A 140 7.04 1.65 8.56
C VAL A 140 6.46 0.25 8.62
N THR A 141 5.24 0.16 9.13
CA THR A 141 4.42 -1.04 9.13
C THR A 141 3.09 -0.78 8.44
N THR A 142 2.40 -1.84 8.08
CA THR A 142 1.06 -1.77 7.51
C THR A 142 0.08 -2.58 8.34
N ARG A 143 -1.18 -2.16 8.30
CA ARG A 143 -2.31 -2.91 8.88
C ARG A 143 -3.52 -2.79 7.96
N ILE A 144 -4.43 -3.75 8.06
CA ILE A 144 -5.74 -3.67 7.41
C ILE A 144 -6.69 -2.91 8.35
N ALA A 145 -7.40 -1.92 7.81
CA ALA A 145 -8.47 -1.21 8.50
C ALA A 145 -9.55 -0.86 7.47
N ASP A 146 -10.79 -1.25 7.74
CA ASP A 146 -11.94 -0.98 6.85
C ASP A 146 -11.66 -1.35 5.38
N ASP A 147 -11.09 -2.54 5.16
CA ASP A 147 -10.67 -3.08 3.84
C ASP A 147 -9.59 -2.27 3.10
N CYS A 148 -8.93 -1.33 3.79
CA CYS A 148 -7.82 -0.55 3.27
C CYS A 148 -6.50 -0.88 3.99
N ILE A 149 -5.39 -0.67 3.29
CA ILE A 149 -4.05 -0.73 3.86
C ILE A 149 -3.72 0.63 4.46
N VAL A 150 -3.46 0.64 5.77
CA VAL A 150 -3.02 1.82 6.51
C VAL A 150 -1.56 1.69 6.88
N PHE A 151 -0.76 2.68 6.51
CA PHE A 151 0.64 2.78 6.91
C PHE A 151 0.78 3.43 8.27
N ASN A 152 1.74 2.97 9.06
CA ASN A 152 2.03 3.52 10.38
C ASN A 152 3.54 3.45 10.61
N ILE A 153 4.11 4.51 11.17
CA ILE A 153 5.46 4.50 11.71
C ILE A 153 5.38 4.05 13.17
N VAL A 154 5.99 2.91 13.48
CA VAL A 154 5.96 2.30 14.83
C VAL A 154 7.00 2.94 15.71
N GLU A 155 8.23 3.02 15.21
CA GLU A 155 9.34 3.66 15.88
C GLU A 155 9.88 4.79 15.02
N MET A 156 10.15 5.93 15.65
CA MET A 156 10.81 7.07 15.01
C MET A 156 11.82 7.64 16.00
N ASP A 157 13.08 7.59 15.62
CA ASP A 157 14.17 8.27 16.31
C ASP A 157 14.44 9.60 15.61
N LEU A 158 14.44 10.69 16.36
CA LEU A 158 14.90 12.00 15.89
C LEU A 158 16.19 12.36 16.58
N ARG A 159 17.19 12.80 15.83
CA ARG A 159 18.51 13.16 16.34
C ARG A 159 18.96 14.47 15.72
N PRO A 160 19.49 15.41 16.51
CA PRO A 160 19.94 16.68 15.97
C PRO A 160 21.19 16.45 15.13
N LEU A 161 21.26 17.09 13.96
CA LEU A 161 22.42 17.00 13.07
C LEU A 161 23.61 17.82 13.58
N LYS A 162 23.34 18.77 14.50
CA LYS A 162 24.33 19.57 15.22
C LYS A 162 24.30 19.21 16.70
N HIS A 163 25.43 19.37 17.38
CA HIS A 163 25.51 19.06 18.81
C HIS A 163 24.61 20.01 19.62
N ILE A 164 23.68 19.45 20.40
CA ILE A 164 22.86 20.17 21.38
C ILE A 164 23.38 19.85 22.78
N THR A 165 23.51 20.87 23.62
CA THR A 165 23.87 20.70 25.03
C THR A 165 22.63 20.28 25.83
N GLU A 166 22.74 19.26 26.69
CA GLU A 166 21.62 18.84 27.55
C GLU A 166 21.21 19.97 28.52
N GLY A 167 19.89 20.13 28.73
CA GLY A 167 19.33 21.15 29.62
C GLY A 167 19.17 22.53 28.98
N THR A 168 19.37 22.65 27.67
CA THR A 168 19.01 23.86 26.90
C THR A 168 17.58 23.79 26.38
N GLU A 169 17.02 24.95 26.01
CA GLU A 169 15.72 25.07 25.35
C GLU A 169 15.62 24.16 24.11
N ASP A 170 16.71 24.02 23.33
CA ASP A 170 16.76 23.13 22.17
C ASP A 170 16.62 21.64 22.55
N SER A 171 17.14 21.23 23.71
CA SER A 171 17.00 19.85 24.20
C SER A 171 15.57 19.52 24.65
N GLU A 172 14.88 20.49 25.26
CA GLU A 172 13.47 20.37 25.64
C GLU A 172 12.56 20.37 24.40
N ASN A 173 12.83 21.26 23.44
CA ASN A 173 12.13 21.34 22.16
C ASN A 173 12.26 20.04 21.35
N LEU A 174 13.45 19.42 21.34
CA LEU A 174 13.67 18.15 20.66
C LEU A 174 12.81 17.00 21.23
N ALA A 175 12.72 16.91 22.56
CA ALA A 175 11.91 15.87 23.21
C ALA A 175 10.41 16.04 22.91
N ALA A 176 9.91 17.28 22.92
CA ALA A 176 8.54 17.58 22.53
C ALA A 176 8.28 17.31 21.04
N ALA A 177 9.21 17.72 20.17
CA ALA A 177 9.13 17.51 18.73
C ALA A 177 9.07 16.03 18.34
N ARG A 178 9.80 15.15 19.03
CA ARG A 178 9.78 13.69 18.80
C ARG A 178 8.38 13.10 18.88
N THR A 179 7.64 13.42 19.94
CA THR A 179 6.31 12.84 20.15
C THR A 179 5.32 13.43 19.16
N LEU A 180 5.31 14.77 19.03
CA LEU A 180 4.38 15.48 18.16
C LEU A 180 4.58 15.13 16.68
N LEU A 181 5.83 15.03 16.22
CA LEU A 181 6.12 14.72 14.83
C LEU A 181 5.69 13.29 14.47
N ARG A 182 5.91 12.32 15.37
CA ARG A 182 5.47 10.94 15.12
C ARG A 182 3.96 10.87 14.97
N GLU A 183 3.24 11.53 15.87
CA GLU A 183 1.78 11.58 15.83
C GLU A 183 1.27 12.31 14.59
N ALA A 184 1.88 13.44 14.24
CA ALA A 184 1.54 14.19 13.02
C ALA A 184 1.76 13.35 11.76
N VAL A 185 2.91 12.67 11.63
CA VAL A 185 3.20 11.81 10.48
C VAL A 185 2.22 10.65 10.42
N ASN A 186 1.94 9.97 11.54
CA ASN A 186 0.96 8.89 11.57
C ASN A 186 -0.47 9.36 11.24
N LEU A 187 -0.82 10.60 11.60
CA LEU A 187 -2.11 11.19 11.23
C LEU A 187 -2.20 11.44 9.72
N VAL A 188 -1.13 11.96 9.11
CA VAL A 188 -1.04 12.13 7.65
C VAL A 188 -1.10 10.78 6.92
N LEU A 189 -0.39 9.76 7.42
CA LEU A 189 -0.42 8.42 6.84
C LEU A 189 -1.79 7.74 6.99
N ALA A 190 -2.47 7.97 8.12
CA ALA A 190 -3.80 7.43 8.37
C ALA A 190 -4.89 8.07 7.50
N ASP A 191 -4.71 9.33 7.10
CA ASP A 191 -5.64 10.06 6.22
C ASP A 191 -5.53 9.64 4.74
N ARG A 192 -4.47 8.89 4.38
CA ARG A 192 -4.23 8.40 3.02
C ARG A 192 -4.12 6.87 2.96
N PRO A 193 -5.19 6.14 3.34
CA PRO A 193 -5.18 4.69 3.22
C PRO A 193 -5.18 4.26 1.75
N LEU A 194 -4.53 3.14 1.44
CA LEU A 194 -4.66 2.49 0.13
C LEU A 194 -5.84 1.53 0.16
N CYS A 195 -6.96 1.93 -0.42
CA CYS A 195 -8.17 1.13 -0.49
C CYS A 195 -8.24 0.38 -1.82
N PHE A 196 -8.61 -0.90 -1.78
CA PHE A 196 -8.85 -1.69 -2.97
C PHE A 196 -10.34 -1.61 -3.33
N ASP A 197 -10.71 -0.62 -4.13
CA ASP A 197 -12.06 -0.54 -4.65
C ASP A 197 -12.23 -1.54 -5.79
N LEU A 198 -13.03 -2.58 -5.53
CA LEU A 198 -13.44 -3.48 -6.60
C LEU A 198 -14.46 -2.77 -7.50
N PRO A 199 -14.32 -2.91 -8.83
CA PRO A 199 -15.33 -2.41 -9.73
C PRO A 199 -16.69 -3.09 -9.45
N PRO A 200 -17.83 -2.43 -9.72
CA PRO A 200 -19.15 -2.91 -9.31
C PRO A 200 -19.50 -4.35 -9.74
N GLU A 201 -18.93 -4.81 -10.84
CA GLU A 201 -19.07 -6.15 -11.40
C GLU A 201 -18.40 -7.22 -10.52
N LEU A 202 -17.34 -6.84 -9.82
CA LEU A 202 -16.54 -7.69 -8.95
C LEU A 202 -16.87 -7.50 -7.47
N ALA A 203 -17.64 -6.47 -7.11
CA ALA A 203 -18.08 -6.23 -5.73
C ALA A 203 -18.67 -7.48 -5.02
N PRO A 204 -19.44 -8.39 -5.68
CA PRO A 204 -19.93 -9.60 -5.03
C PRO A 204 -18.83 -10.57 -4.55
N LEU A 205 -17.60 -10.48 -5.08
CA LEU A 205 -16.48 -11.32 -4.64
C LEU A 205 -16.07 -11.01 -3.20
N ALA A 206 -16.25 -9.76 -2.75
CA ALA A 206 -16.03 -9.31 -1.37
C ALA A 206 -14.82 -10.00 -0.69
N PRO A 207 -13.58 -9.76 -1.21
CA PRO A 207 -12.38 -10.42 -0.72
C PRO A 207 -12.18 -10.17 0.77
N SER A 208 -11.82 -11.23 1.50
CA SER A 208 -11.37 -11.15 2.87
C SER A 208 -9.85 -11.13 2.88
N TYR A 209 -9.25 -10.07 3.40
CA TYR A 209 -7.80 -9.95 3.52
C TYR A 209 -7.35 -10.45 4.90
N ASP A 210 -6.42 -11.40 4.91
CA ASP A 210 -5.94 -12.06 6.13
C ASP A 210 -4.61 -11.46 6.60
N THR A 211 -3.74 -11.11 5.66
CA THR A 211 -2.41 -10.55 5.96
C THR A 211 -2.07 -9.42 5.00
N VAL A 212 -1.42 -8.39 5.53
CA VAL A 212 -0.77 -7.34 4.77
C VAL A 212 0.59 -7.07 5.40
N GLY A 213 1.59 -6.78 4.59
CA GLY A 213 2.91 -6.43 5.10
C GLY A 213 3.78 -5.80 4.03
N PRO A 214 4.66 -4.87 4.42
CA PRO A 214 5.74 -4.45 3.54
C PRO A 214 6.67 -5.63 3.23
N ARG A 215 7.29 -5.59 2.05
CA ARG A 215 8.23 -6.61 1.61
C ARG A 215 9.31 -6.01 0.72
N GLU A 216 10.53 -6.50 0.83
CA GLU A 216 11.60 -6.25 -0.13
C GLU A 216 11.41 -7.08 -1.41
N ILE A 217 11.57 -6.44 -2.56
CA ILE A 217 11.36 -7.04 -3.89
C ILE A 217 12.60 -6.90 -4.77
N GLY A 218 13.72 -7.44 -4.30
CA GLY A 218 14.99 -7.42 -5.01
C GLY A 218 15.65 -6.03 -5.01
N ASP A 219 16.97 -6.03 -4.81
CA ASP A 219 17.82 -4.84 -4.82
C ASP A 219 17.36 -3.71 -3.88
N GLY A 220 16.65 -4.04 -2.79
CA GLY A 220 16.13 -3.07 -1.82
C GLY A 220 14.82 -2.39 -2.26
N GLY A 221 14.18 -2.90 -3.31
CA GLY A 221 12.92 -2.38 -3.84
C GLY A 221 11.76 -2.57 -2.85
N LEU A 222 10.91 -1.56 -2.75
CA LEU A 222 9.72 -1.57 -1.90
C LEU A 222 8.56 -2.30 -2.59
N GLY A 223 7.95 -3.23 -1.86
CA GLY A 223 6.67 -3.81 -2.24
C GLY A 223 5.74 -3.98 -1.04
N ILE A 224 4.47 -4.25 -1.35
CA ILE A 224 3.46 -4.59 -0.35
C ILE A 224 2.83 -5.92 -0.74
N SER A 225 2.93 -6.90 0.15
CA SER A 225 2.25 -8.17 0.00
C SER A 225 0.91 -8.15 0.72
N VAL A 226 -0.12 -8.63 0.05
CA VAL A 226 -1.46 -8.85 0.61
C VAL A 226 -1.83 -10.31 0.35
N SER A 227 -2.35 -11.01 1.34
CA SER A 227 -2.93 -12.33 1.15
C SER A 227 -4.31 -12.41 1.78
N GLY A 228 -5.20 -13.13 1.13
CA GLY A 228 -6.59 -13.25 1.51
C GLY A 228 -7.32 -14.35 0.76
N SER A 229 -8.65 -14.30 0.79
CA SER A 229 -9.48 -15.24 0.06
C SER A 229 -10.82 -14.65 -0.37
N VAL A 230 -11.40 -15.27 -1.40
CA VAL A 230 -12.69 -14.91 -1.98
C VAL A 230 -13.60 -16.13 -1.94
N ASP A 231 -14.86 -15.91 -1.58
CA ASP A 231 -15.91 -16.93 -1.68
C ASP A 231 -16.44 -17.01 -3.11
N VAL A 232 -16.29 -18.17 -3.73
CA VAL A 232 -16.80 -18.47 -5.07
C VAL A 232 -17.95 -19.48 -4.99
N SER A 233 -18.79 -19.37 -3.96
CA SER A 233 -19.97 -20.22 -3.83
C SER A 233 -20.96 -19.98 -4.97
N THR A 234 -21.91 -20.90 -5.17
CA THR A 234 -22.97 -20.74 -6.16
C THR A 234 -23.72 -19.42 -5.99
N ARG A 235 -23.93 -18.95 -4.75
CA ARG A 235 -24.55 -17.66 -4.50
C ARG A 235 -23.73 -16.52 -5.11
N THR A 236 -22.43 -16.47 -4.82
CA THR A 236 -21.53 -15.44 -5.35
C THR A 236 -21.46 -15.48 -6.87
N ILE A 237 -21.34 -16.67 -7.45
CA ILE A 237 -21.34 -16.85 -8.92
C ILE A 237 -22.64 -16.30 -9.53
N LEU A 238 -23.80 -16.66 -8.98
CA LEU A 238 -25.09 -16.16 -9.47
C LEU A 238 -25.23 -14.64 -9.32
N SER A 239 -24.69 -14.06 -8.25
CA SER A 239 -24.64 -12.60 -8.06
C SER A 239 -23.79 -11.92 -9.14
N ILE A 240 -22.60 -12.45 -9.45
CA ILE A 240 -21.74 -11.92 -10.51
C ILE A 240 -22.43 -12.02 -11.87
N LEU A 241 -23.01 -13.19 -12.19
CA LEU A 241 -23.74 -13.38 -13.45
C LEU A 241 -24.91 -12.40 -13.57
N SER A 242 -25.64 -12.13 -12.49
CA SER A 242 -26.74 -11.17 -12.49
C SER A 242 -26.27 -9.73 -12.78
N VAL A 243 -25.10 -9.35 -12.26
CA VAL A 243 -24.49 -8.05 -12.58
C VAL A 243 -24.08 -7.99 -14.04
N LEU A 244 -23.35 -9.00 -14.54
CA LEU A 244 -22.92 -9.06 -15.94
C LEU A 244 -24.09 -9.06 -16.93
N GLN A 245 -25.22 -9.69 -16.56
CA GLN A 245 -26.47 -9.63 -17.35
C GLN A 245 -27.05 -8.21 -17.39
N ARG A 246 -27.08 -7.52 -16.26
CA ARG A 246 -27.58 -6.15 -16.17
C ARG A 246 -26.74 -5.17 -16.99
N GLU A 247 -25.43 -5.35 -16.99
CA GLU A 247 -24.49 -4.55 -17.79
C GLU A 247 -24.46 -4.97 -19.29
N GLY A 248 -25.24 -5.98 -19.68
CA GLY A 248 -25.32 -6.47 -21.07
C GLY A 248 -24.08 -7.22 -21.56
N ALA A 249 -23.15 -7.55 -20.66
CA ALA A 249 -21.93 -8.31 -20.97
C ALA A 249 -22.21 -9.77 -21.31
N ILE A 250 -23.32 -10.33 -20.81
CA ILE A 250 -23.81 -11.67 -21.14
C ILE A 250 -25.31 -11.67 -21.42
N PRO A 251 -25.84 -12.65 -22.19
CA PRO A 251 -27.27 -12.74 -22.46
C PRO A 251 -28.10 -12.79 -21.18
N GLY A 252 -29.25 -12.12 -21.21
CA GLY A 252 -30.21 -12.12 -20.11
C GLY A 252 -30.70 -13.54 -19.76
N PRO A 253 -31.36 -13.70 -18.60
CA PRO A 253 -31.85 -15.00 -18.18
C PRO A 253 -32.78 -15.61 -19.24
N PRO A 254 -32.72 -16.93 -19.46
CA PRO A 254 -33.59 -17.64 -20.41
C PRO A 254 -35.07 -17.55 -20.01
#